data_AF-A0A2V5PQZ9-F1
#
_entry.id   AF-A0A2V5PQZ9-F1
#
_cell.length_a   1.000
_cell.length_b   1.000
_cell.length_c   1.000
_cell.angle_alpha   90.00
_cell.angle_beta   90.00
_cell.angle_gamma   90.00
#
_symmetry.space_group_name_H-M   'P 1'
#
loop_
_entity.id
_entity.type
_entity.pdbx_description
1 polymer ?
#
loop_
_entity_poly.entity_id
_entity_poly.type
_entity_poly.pdbx_seq_one_letter_code
_entity_poly.pdbx_strand_id
1 'polypeptide(L)' 'MELDPTRFRLAIPLEEAFAFSMGWSDLNYSSANDRIRQLMGFLVLDSLEYSEQWRAAAEVRRSLAERWPDMFSS' A
#
# COMPACT_ATOMS: atom_id res chain seq x y z
N MET A 1 -1.72 29.40 -6.97
CA MET A 1 -1.90 28.81 -5.64
C MET A 1 -1.02 27.57 -5.62
N GLU A 2 0.15 27.62 -4.99
CA GLU A 2 1.01 26.44 -4.84
C GLU A 2 0.32 25.47 -3.87
N LEU A 3 0.16 24.22 -4.29
CA LEU A 3 -0.34 23.16 -3.43
C LEU A 3 0.82 22.65 -2.58
N ASP A 4 0.67 22.68 -1.26
CA ASP A 4 1.60 22.04 -0.33
C ASP A 4 1.50 20.50 -0.49
N PRO A 5 2.54 19.82 -1.01
CA PRO A 5 2.51 18.39 -1.26
C PRO A 5 2.37 17.55 0.02
N THR A 6 2.73 18.11 1.18
CA THR A 6 2.65 17.40 2.46
C THR A 6 1.20 17.08 2.85
N ARG A 7 0.21 17.81 2.32
CA ARG A 7 -1.22 17.51 2.48
C ARG A 7 -1.66 16.18 1.86
N PHE A 8 -0.87 15.64 0.94
CA PHE A 8 -1.14 14.37 0.25
C PHE A 8 -0.28 13.21 0.78
N ARG A 9 0.54 13.43 1.82
CA ARG A 9 1.20 12.32 2.49
C ARG A 9 0.14 11.40 3.07
N LEU A 10 0.34 10.09 2.89
CA LEU A 10 -0.41 9.10 3.65
C LEU A 10 -0.25 9.46 5.14
N ALA A 11 -1.35 9.87 5.78
CA ALA A 11 -1.39 10.08 7.22
C ALA A 11 -1.24 8.75 7.98
N ILE A 12 -1.37 7.64 7.26
CA ILE A 12 -1.29 6.27 7.76
C ILE A 12 0.18 5.82 7.70
N PRO A 13 0.77 5.35 8.81
CA PRO A 13 2.09 4.73 8.82
C PRO A 13 2.20 3.60 7.79
N LEU A 14 3.37 3.42 7.19
CA LEU A 14 3.58 2.45 6.13
C LEU A 14 3.24 1.01 6.56
N GLU A 15 3.54 0.66 7.81
CA GLU A 15 3.22 -0.63 8.42
C GLU A 15 1.70 -0.87 8.50
N GLU A 16 0.94 0.17 8.87
CA GLU A 16 -0.52 0.12 8.93
C GLU A 16 -1.14 0.04 7.54
N ALA A 17 -0.60 0.79 6.58
CA ALA A 17 -1.01 0.73 5.17
C ALA A 17 -0.75 -0.67 4.58
N PHE A 18 0.38 -1.28 4.91
CA PHE A 18 0.69 -2.66 4.51
C PHE A 18 -0.27 -3.65 5.15
N ALA A 19 -0.48 -3.59 6.47
CA ALA A 19 -1.44 -4.45 7.16
C ALA A 19 -2.85 -4.33 6.57
N PHE A 20 -3.28 -3.12 6.20
CA PHE A 20 -4.55 -2.88 5.53
C PHE A 20 -4.62 -3.56 4.16
N SER A 21 -3.57 -3.41 3.34
CA SER A 21 -3.48 -4.04 2.03
C SER A 21 -3.52 -5.57 2.07
N MET A 22 -2.99 -6.16 3.15
CA MET A 22 -3.01 -7.61 3.36
C MET A 22 -4.32 -8.14 3.95
N GLY A 23 -5.20 -7.24 4.42
CA GLY A 23 -6.45 -7.62 5.09
C GLY A 23 -6.28 -7.96 6.57
N TRP A 24 -5.16 -7.58 7.19
CA TRP A 24 -4.90 -7.80 8.61
C TRP A 24 -5.46 -6.69 9.50
N SER A 25 -5.72 -5.53 8.91
CA SER A 25 -6.36 -4.39 9.54
C SER A 25 -7.39 -3.80 8.59
N ASP A 26 -8.47 -3.25 9.16
CA ASP A 26 -9.46 -2.50 8.40
C ASP A 26 -9.30 -1.00 8.61
N LEU A 27 -8.27 -0.53 9.34
CA LEU A 27 -8.06 0.88 9.68
C LEU A 27 -9.33 1.58 10.21
N ASN A 28 -10.18 0.82 10.91
CA ASN A 28 -11.50 1.24 11.40
C ASN A 28 -12.52 1.63 10.30
N TYR A 29 -12.29 1.26 9.04
CA TYR A 29 -13.30 1.39 8.00
C TYR A 29 -14.43 0.39 8.24
N SER A 30 -15.67 0.87 8.16
CA SER A 30 -16.88 0.06 8.27
C SER A 30 -17.09 -0.89 7.08
N SER A 31 -16.46 -0.60 5.94
CA SER A 31 -16.47 -1.47 4.75
C SER A 31 -15.19 -1.28 3.93
N ALA A 32 -14.14 -2.02 4.29
CA ALA A 32 -12.93 -2.09 3.48
C ALA A 32 -13.13 -3.09 2.33
N ASN A 33 -13.08 -2.60 1.08
CA ASN A 33 -13.18 -3.46 -0.10
C ASN A 33 -11.80 -3.81 -0.66
N ASP A 34 -11.72 -4.93 -1.39
CA ASP A 34 -10.47 -5.45 -1.92
C ASP A 34 -9.79 -4.49 -2.89
N ARG A 35 -10.53 -3.73 -3.70
CA ARG A 35 -9.93 -2.76 -4.62
C ARG A 35 -9.14 -1.67 -3.89
N ILE A 36 -9.65 -1.18 -2.76
CA ILE A 36 -8.95 -0.17 -1.95
C ILE A 36 -7.73 -0.80 -1.27
N ARG A 37 -7.82 -2.06 -0.80
CA ARG A 37 -6.67 -2.78 -0.24
C ARG A 37 -5.55 -2.98 -1.26
N GLN A 38 -5.91 -3.38 -2.47
CA GLN A 38 -4.99 -3.56 -3.59
C GLN A 38 -4.33 -2.23 -3.96
N LEU A 39 -5.11 -1.15 -4.10
CA LEU A 39 -4.58 0.20 -4.33
C LEU A 39 -3.60 0.60 -3.21
N MET A 40 -3.94 0.34 -1.95
CA MET A 40 -3.02 0.63 -0.86
C MET A 40 -1.74 -0.19 -0.93
N GLY A 41 -1.81 -1.45 -1.35
CA GLY A 41 -0.63 -2.27 -1.60
C GLY A 41 0.31 -1.62 -2.63
N PHE A 42 -0.22 -1.09 -3.73
CA PHE A 42 0.57 -0.36 -4.72
C PHE A 42 1.19 0.92 -4.15
N LEU A 43 0.47 1.69 -3.33
CA LEU A 43 1.02 2.90 -2.71
C LEU A 43 2.12 2.60 -1.68
N VAL A 44 2.02 1.48 -0.96
CA VAL A 44 3.11 1.00 -0.09
C VAL A 44 4.34 0.66 -0.92
N LEU A 45 4.18 -0.07 -2.03
CA LEU A 45 5.27 -0.37 -2.95
C LEU A 45 5.93 0.89 -3.49
N ASP A 46 5.14 1.81 -4.05
CA ASP A 46 5.61 3.06 -4.62
C ASP A 46 6.37 3.89 -3.57
N SER A 47 5.85 3.98 -2.34
CA SER A 47 6.52 4.69 -1.25
C SER A 47 7.88 4.07 -0.87
N LEU A 48 7.99 2.73 -0.88
CA LEU A 48 9.25 2.04 -0.57
C LEU A 48 10.28 2.23 -1.69
N GLU A 49 9.85 2.12 -2.95
CA GLU A 49 10.70 2.30 -4.12
C GLU A 49 11.18 3.74 -4.24
N TYR A 50 10.30 4.71 -4.04
CA TYR A 50 10.65 6.13 -3.98
C TYR A 50 11.67 6.43 -2.88
N SER A 51 11.61 5.72 -1.76
CA SER A 51 12.55 5.85 -0.65
C SER A 51 13.81 4.97 -0.81
N GLU A 52 14.02 4.37 -1.98
CA GLU A 52 15.14 3.48 -2.31
C GLU A 52 15.27 2.24 -1.39
N GLN A 53 14.16 1.81 -0.77
CA GLN A 53 14.10 0.65 0.13
C GLN A 53 13.86 -0.65 -0.66
N TRP A 54 14.72 -0.96 -1.63
CA TRP A 54 14.51 -2.00 -2.64
C TRP A 54 14.25 -3.40 -2.08
N ARG A 55 14.92 -3.77 -0.98
CA ARG A 55 14.74 -5.08 -0.34
C ARG A 55 13.33 -5.21 0.25
N ALA A 56 12.89 -4.19 0.98
CA ALA A 56 11.54 -4.15 1.54
C ALA A 56 10.49 -4.12 0.44
N ALA A 57 10.71 -3.33 -0.63
CA ALA A 57 9.83 -3.29 -1.78
C ALA A 57 9.66 -4.68 -2.45
N ALA A 58 10.75 -5.45 -2.59
CA ALA A 58 10.70 -6.80 -3.13
C ALA A 58 9.89 -7.77 -2.24
N GLU A 59 10.05 -7.69 -0.92
CA GLU A 59 9.29 -8.50 0.04
C GLU A 59 7.80 -8.16 0.02
N VAL A 60 7.46 -6.86 -0.01
CA VAL A 60 6.07 -6.40 -0.16
C VAL A 60 5.49 -6.87 -1.48
N ARG A 61 6.24 -6.77 -2.58
CA ARG A 61 5.77 -7.20 -3.92
C ARG A 61 5.42 -8.68 -3.91
N ARG A 62 6.28 -9.52 -3.34
CA ARG A 62 6.01 -10.96 -3.18
C ARG A 62 4.74 -11.19 -2.36
N SER A 63 4.62 -10.54 -1.21
CA SER A 63 3.46 -10.70 -0.31
C SER A 63 2.15 -10.28 -0.98
N LEU A 64 2.17 -9.18 -1.74
CA LEU A 64 1.01 -8.72 -2.50
C LEU A 64 0.67 -9.66 -3.66
N ALA A 65 1.66 -10.21 -4.37
CA ALA A 65 1.42 -11.18 -5.43
C ALA A 65 0.85 -12.50 -4.90
N GLU A 66 1.26 -12.94 -3.70
CA GLU A 66 0.67 -14.09 -3.02
C GLU A 66 -0.78 -13.83 -2.60
N ARG A 67 -1.08 -12.62 -2.10
CA ARG A 67 -2.42 -12.28 -1.60
C ARG A 67 -3.41 -11.95 -2.71
N TRP A 68 -2.93 -11.23 -3.73
CA TRP A 68 -3.70 -10.63 -4.81
C TRP A 68 -3.03 -10.96 -6.15
N PRO A 69 -3.03 -12.23 -6.58
CA PRO A 69 -2.32 -12.66 -7.79
C PRO A 69 -2.78 -11.89 -9.04
N ASP A 70 -4.08 -11.58 -9.11
CA ASP A 70 -4.68 -10.87 -10.23
C ASP A 70 -4.14 -9.42 -10.41
N MET A 71 -3.54 -8.83 -9.37
CA MET A 71 -2.92 -7.50 -9.47
C MET A 71 -1.68 -7.48 -10.37
N PHE A 72 -1.01 -8.62 -10.54
CA PHE A 72 0.30 -8.70 -11.21
C PHE A 72 0.27 -9.53 -12.50
N SER A 73 -0.83 -10.22 -12.78
CA SER A 73 -1.07 -10.88 -14.06
C SER A 73 -1.55 -9.87 -15.10
N SER A 74 -0.60 -9.26 -15.81
CA SER A 74 -0.85 -8.52 -17.05
C SER A 74 -0.65 -9.43 -18.27
#